data_AF-A0A920V9Y0-F1
#
_entry.id   AF-A0A920V9Y0-F1
#
_cell.length_a   1.000
_cell.length_b   1.000
_cell.length_c   1.000
_cell.angle_alpha   90.00
_cell.angle_beta   90.00
_cell.angle_gamma   90.00
#
_symmetry.space_group_name_H-M   'P 1'
#
loop_
_entity.id
_entity.type
_entity.pdbx_description
1 polymer ?
#
loop_
_entity_poly.entity_id
_entity_poly.type
_entity_poly.pdbx_seq_one_letter_code
_entity_poly.pdbx_strand_id
1 'polypeptide(L)' 'MFGFACDETPELMPAPIMYAHQLGSHLTKLRKAGKAKWLRPHAKSQVSVQ' A
#
# COMPACT_ATOMS: atom_id res chain seq x y z
N MET A 1 17.36 -13.18 13.84
CA MET A 1 16.64 -11.96 13.42
C MET A 1 17.22 -11.50 12.10
N PHE A 2 16.40 -11.02 11.17
CA PHE A 2 16.84 -10.52 9.86
C PHE A 2 16.29 -9.11 9.66
N GLY A 3 17.15 -8.21 9.18
CA GLY A 3 16.76 -6.90 8.65
C GLY A 3 17.02 -6.87 7.15
N PHE A 4 16.19 -6.16 6.40
CA PHE A 4 16.34 -5.99 4.96
C PHE A 4 16.04 -4.53 4.59
N ALA A 5 16.82 -3.98 3.67
CA ALA A 5 16.65 -2.65 3.10
C ALA A 5 17.21 -2.63 1.67
N CYS A 6 16.59 -1.87 0.78
CA CYS A 6 17.02 -1.71 -0.61
C CYS A 6 16.62 -0.32 -1.13
N ASP A 7 17.31 0.18 -2.15
CA ASP A 7 17.12 1.53 -2.73
C ASP A 7 15.99 1.61 -3.78
N GLU A 8 15.20 0.56 -3.95
CA GLU A 8 14.06 0.53 -4.89
C GLU A 8 12.98 1.58 -4.55
N THR A 9 12.86 2.00 -3.29
CA THR A 9 11.97 3.10 -2.88
C THR A 9 12.67 4.08 -1.92
N PRO A 10 12.17 5.33 -1.77
CA PRO A 10 12.74 6.32 -0.83
C PRO A 10 12.71 5.89 0.64
N GLU A 11 11.77 5.02 1.01
CA GLU A 11 11.65 4.44 2.36
C GLU A 11 12.61 3.27 2.61
N LEU A 12 13.47 2.96 1.64
CA LEU A 12 14.43 1.86 1.65
C LEU A 12 13.77 0.46 1.75
N MET A 13 12.60 0.30 1.13
CA MET A 13 11.81 -0.93 1.13
C MET A 13 11.65 -1.49 -0.29
N PRO A 14 11.33 -2.79 -0.44
CA PRO A 14 11.13 -3.35 -1.78
C PRO A 14 9.89 -2.75 -2.44
N ALA A 15 10.01 -2.38 -3.72
CA ALA A 15 8.94 -1.71 -4.45
C ALA A 15 7.59 -2.46 -4.41
N PRO A 16 7.52 -3.79 -4.62
CA PRO A 16 6.22 -4.49 -4.65
C PRO A 16 5.42 -4.37 -3.34
N ILE A 17 6.09 -4.58 -2.20
CA ILE A 17 5.44 -4.55 -0.88
C ILE A 17 5.09 -3.11 -0.49
N MET A 18 5.98 -2.16 -0.80
CA MET A 18 5.73 -0.75 -0.51
C MET A 18 4.48 -0.25 -1.27
N TYR A 19 4.36 -0.57 -2.56
CA TYR A 19 3.19 -0.20 -3.35
C TYR A 19 1.90 -0.87 -2.86
N ALA A 20 1.96 -2.16 -2.49
CA ALA A 20 0.81 -2.86 -1.91
C ALA A 20 0.30 -2.17 -0.61
N HIS A 21 1.21 -1.75 0.27
CA HIS A 21 0.87 -1.00 1.49
C HIS A 21 0.29 0.39 1.20
N GLN A 22 0.84 1.10 0.21
CA GLN A 22 0.34 2.42 -0.19
C GLN A 22 -1.09 2.34 -0.74
N LEU A 23 -1.41 1.31 -1.54
CA LEU A 23 -2.77 1.09 -2.06
C LEU A 23 -3.80 0.91 -0.92
N GLY A 24 -3.51 0.05 0.06
CA GLY A 24 -4.41 -0.18 1.20
C GLY A 24 -4.60 1.08 2.06
N SER A 25 -3.51 1.82 2.27
CA SER A 25 -3.53 3.10 3.00
C SER A 25 -4.36 4.15 2.26
N HIS A 26 -4.21 4.25 0.94
CA HIS A 26 -4.96 5.19 0.12
C HIS A 26 -6.45 4.85 0.06
N LEU A 27 -6.81 3.56 -0.09
CA LEU A 27 -8.21 3.09 -0.01
C LEU A 27 -8.87 3.50 1.31
N THR A 28 -8.17 3.34 2.42
CA THR A 28 -8.66 3.77 3.73
C THR A 28 -8.82 5.29 3.82
N LYS A 29 -7.86 6.07 3.28
CA LYS A 29 -7.96 7.53 3.21
C LYS A 29 -9.19 7.97 2.41
N LEU A 30 -9.42 7.40 1.22
CA LEU A 30 -10.59 7.71 0.39
C LEU A 30 -11.92 7.37 1.09
N ARG A 31 -11.99 6.20 1.75
CA ARG A 31 -13.15 5.79 2.53
C ARG A 31 -13.44 6.75 3.68
N LYS A 32 -12.42 7.10 4.47
CA LYS A 32 -12.57 8.01 5.62
C LYS A 32 -12.86 9.46 5.19
N ALA A 33 -12.37 9.89 4.04
CA ALA A 33 -12.65 11.21 3.47
C ALA A 33 -14.04 11.32 2.82
N GLY A 34 -14.81 10.23 2.73
CA GLY A 34 -16.14 10.23 2.09
C GLY A 34 -16.12 10.42 0.57
N LYS A 35 -14.95 10.41 -0.07
CA LYS A 35 -14.78 10.57 -1.53
C LYS A 35 -15.30 9.37 -2.31
N ALA A 36 -15.31 8.19 -1.69
CA ALA A 36 -15.87 6.96 -2.24
C ALA A 36 -16.88 6.38 -1.26
N LYS A 37 -18.12 6.89 -1.30
CA LYS A 37 -19.19 6.60 -0.33
C LYS A 37 -19.61 5.13 -0.27
N TRP A 38 -19.30 4.34 -1.30
CA TRP A 38 -19.61 2.92 -1.39
C TRP A 38 -18.54 2.02 -0.76
N LEU A 39 -17.34 2.55 -0.46
CA LEU A 39 -16.26 1.75 0.12
C LEU A 39 -16.56 1.32 1.55
N ARG A 40 -16.32 0.03 1.84
CA ARG A 40 -16.38 -0.58 3.18
C ARG A 40 -14.97 -0.88 3.71
N PRO A 41 -14.80 -1.21 5.00
CA PRO A 41 -13.47 -1.35 5.60
C PRO A 41 -12.59 -2.50 5.10
N HIS A 42 -13.18 -3.57 4.56
CA HIS A 42 -12.44 -4.77 4.18
C HIS A 42 -11.94 -4.69 2.73
N ALA A 43 -10.62 -4.76 2.54
CA ALA A 43 -9.97 -4.77 1.22
C ALA A 43 -8.61 -5.50 1.28
N LYS A 44 -8.12 -5.95 0.12
CA LYS A 44 -6.79 -6.54 -0.07
C LYS A 44 -6.14 -5.94 -1.32
N SER A 45 -4.82 -5.84 -1.33
CA SER A 45 -4.03 -5.36 -2.48
C SER A 45 -2.96 -6.38 -2.85
N GLN A 46 -2.61 -6.43 -4.14
CA GLN A 46 -1.52 -7.25 -4.69
C GLN A 46 -0.87 -6.45 -5.81
N VAL A 47 0.46 -6.50 -5.88
CA VAL A 47 1.27 -5.81 -6.89
C VAL A 47 2.26 -6.80 -7.47
N SER A 48 2.36 -6.84 -8.80
CA SER A 48 3.39 -7.54 -9.56
C SER A 48 4.15 -6.51 -10.38
N VAL A 49 5.48 -6.59 -10.35
CA VAL A 49 6.39 -5.65 -11.02
C VAL A 49 7.13 -6.43 -12.11
N GLN A 50 7.49 -5.77 -13.21
CA GLN A 50 8.18 -6.38 -14.35
C GLN A 50 9.69 -6.42 -14.13
#